data_AF-A0A1H5FFV9-F1
#
_entry.id   AF-A0A1H5FFV9-F1
#
_cell.length_a   1.000
_cell.length_b   1.000
_cell.length_c   1.000
_cell.angle_alpha   90.00
_cell.angle_beta   90.00
_cell.angle_gamma   90.00
#
_symmetry.space_group_name_H-M   'P 1'
#
loop_
_entity.id
_entity.type
_entity.pdbx_description
1 polymer ?
#
loop_
_entity_poly.entity_id
_entity_poly.type
_entity_poly.pdbx_seq_one_letter_code
_entity_poly.pdbx_strand_id
1 'polypeptide(L)'
;MNSLISTALSQYGVKEIRGSKDHPQIVNYFTSLGVDGAKFKDETAWCSAFASWVAKQAGYEYSNKLTARSWLTVGTSSNKPEPGDVVVLWRESPNSWKGHVAFLIKESKRYVYLLGGNQGNSVSIKAYPKKRVLEYRKLRKNG
;
A
#
# COMPACT_ATOMS: atom_id res chain seq x y z
N MET A 1 -1.77 -19.88 2.37
CA MET A 1 -2.30 -18.54 2.69
C MET A 1 -1.48 -17.52 1.92
N ASN A 2 -2.07 -16.51 1.26
CA ASN A 2 -1.31 -15.52 0.50
C ASN A 2 -0.35 -14.76 1.44
N SER A 3 0.96 -14.86 1.22
CA SER A 3 1.98 -14.31 2.12
C SER A 3 1.92 -12.78 2.19
N LEU A 4 1.53 -12.09 1.11
CA LEU A 4 1.34 -10.63 1.13
C LEU A 4 0.25 -10.22 2.12
N ILE A 5 -0.89 -10.91 2.11
CA ILE A 5 -1.99 -10.63 3.04
C ILE A 5 -1.61 -10.98 4.47
N SER A 6 -0.97 -12.13 4.70
CA SER A 6 -0.51 -12.52 6.04
C SER A 6 0.46 -11.49 6.63
N THR A 7 1.46 -11.09 5.86
CA THR A 7 2.43 -10.05 6.24
C THR A 7 1.76 -8.71 6.49
N ALA A 8 0.85 -8.27 5.62
CA ALA A 8 0.12 -7.02 5.84
C ALA A 8 -0.78 -7.07 7.08
N LEU A 9 -1.43 -8.20 7.35
CA LEU A 9 -2.29 -8.39 8.53
C LEU A 9 -1.49 -8.42 9.83
N SER A 10 -0.24 -8.89 9.81
CA SER A 10 0.64 -8.82 10.99
C SER A 10 0.84 -7.38 11.52
N GLN A 11 0.59 -6.39 10.66
CA GLN A 11 0.73 -4.97 10.95
C GLN A 11 -0.61 -4.27 11.21
N TYR A 12 -1.72 -5.02 11.20
CA TYR A 12 -3.05 -4.45 11.38
C TYR A 12 -3.15 -3.69 12.71
N GLY A 13 -3.67 -2.47 12.67
CA GLY A 13 -3.81 -1.61 13.85
C GLY A 13 -2.61 -0.70 14.15
N VAL A 14 -1.46 -0.87 13.47
CA VAL A 14 -0.36 0.10 13.57
C VAL A 14 -0.88 1.48 13.18
N LYS A 15 -0.70 2.48 14.05
CA LYS A 15 -1.27 3.82 13.92
C LYS A 15 -0.23 4.88 14.23
N GLU A 16 -0.31 6.01 13.54
CA GLU A 16 0.50 7.18 13.91
C GLU A 16 0.21 7.63 15.34
N ILE A 17 1.27 8.04 16.03
CA ILE A 17 1.19 8.62 17.36
C ILE A 17 1.02 10.13 17.18
N ARG A 18 0.08 10.74 17.90
CA ARG A 18 -0.08 12.19 17.90
C ARG A 18 1.04 12.83 18.73
N GLY A 19 1.68 13.87 18.19
CA GLY A 19 2.73 14.63 18.85
C GLY A 19 4.05 14.60 18.09
N SER A 20 5.16 14.95 18.75
CA SER A 20 6.47 15.11 18.12
C SER A 20 7.22 13.79 17.82
N LYS A 21 6.61 12.63 18.14
CA LYS A 21 7.23 11.30 18.01
C LYS A 21 6.52 10.50 16.92
N ASP A 22 7.29 9.99 15.98
CA ASP A 22 6.81 9.07 14.96
C ASP A 22 6.66 7.65 15.55
N HIS A 23 5.66 6.90 15.08
CA HIS A 23 5.50 5.51 15.51
C HIS A 23 6.69 4.67 15.01
N PRO A 24 7.45 3.97 15.87
CA PRO A 24 8.68 3.29 15.46
C PRO A 24 8.50 2.33 14.29
N GLN A 25 7.37 1.62 14.25
CA GLN A 25 7.06 0.71 13.14
C GLN A 25 6.79 1.44 11.81
N ILE A 26 6.20 2.63 11.84
CA ILE A 26 6.00 3.43 10.62
C ILE A 26 7.34 3.91 10.09
N VAL A 27 8.23 4.37 10.99
CA VAL A 27 9.62 4.70 10.64
C VAL A 27 10.33 3.50 10.03
N ASN A 28 10.14 2.31 10.61
CA ASN A 28 10.73 1.07 10.12
C ASN A 28 10.32 0.72 8.68
N TYR A 29 9.09 1.04 8.27
CA TYR A 29 8.66 0.84 6.88
C TYR A 29 9.51 1.63 5.88
N PHE A 30 10.00 2.81 6.27
CA PHE A 30 10.90 3.62 5.44
C PHE A 30 12.36 3.14 5.52
N THR A 31 12.88 2.94 6.73
CA THR A 31 14.30 2.59 6.92
C THR A 31 14.62 1.22 6.34
N SER A 32 13.68 0.27 6.39
CA SER A 32 13.79 -1.03 5.71
C SER A 32 13.95 -0.92 4.19
N LEU A 33 13.55 0.20 3.59
CA LEU A 33 13.70 0.49 2.16
C LEU A 33 14.94 1.35 1.87
N GLY A 34 15.78 1.63 2.87
CA GLY A 34 16.92 2.54 2.75
C GLY A 34 16.52 4.02 2.67
N VAL A 35 15.29 4.35 3.06
CA VAL A 35 14.77 5.72 3.03
C VAL A 35 14.77 6.30 4.44
N ASP A 36 15.26 7.52 4.59
CA ASP A 36 15.22 8.24 5.86
C ASP A 36 13.78 8.68 6.19
N GLY A 37 13.12 7.91 7.06
CA GLY A 37 11.73 8.15 7.47
C GLY A 37 11.51 9.50 8.16
N ALA A 38 12.55 10.12 8.73
CA ALA A 38 12.43 11.42 9.41
C ALA A 38 12.18 12.59 8.44
N LYS A 39 12.46 12.40 7.14
CA LYS A 39 12.29 13.41 6.09
C LYS A 39 10.90 13.40 5.45
N PHE A 40 10.06 12.42 5.74
CA PHE A 40 8.76 12.24 5.08
C PHE A 40 7.60 12.34 6.07
N LYS A 41 7.37 13.57 6.54
CA LYS A 41 6.25 13.92 7.45
C LYS A 41 4.95 14.30 6.73
N ASP A 42 4.97 14.41 5.40
CA ASP A 42 3.79 14.78 4.64
C ASP A 42 2.82 13.60 4.47
N GLU A 43 1.53 13.92 4.65
CA GLU A 43 0.33 13.06 4.77
C GLU A 43 0.09 12.05 3.62
N THR A 44 1.02 11.93 2.66
CA THR A 44 0.89 11.11 1.45
C THR A 44 1.90 9.94 1.38
N ALA A 45 2.91 9.88 2.26
CA ALA A 45 4.11 9.07 1.98
C ALA A 45 4.06 7.58 2.38
N TRP A 46 3.39 7.18 3.47
CA TRP A 46 3.65 5.85 4.03
C TRP A 46 2.76 4.71 3.52
N CYS A 47 1.73 4.97 2.69
CA CYS A 47 0.98 3.89 2.04
C CYS A 47 1.87 3.06 1.10
N SER A 48 2.70 3.73 0.29
CA SER A 48 3.69 3.07 -0.57
C SER A 48 4.81 2.44 0.23
N ALA A 49 5.32 3.13 1.26
CA ALA A 49 6.34 2.56 2.15
C ALA A 49 5.86 1.25 2.80
N PHE A 50 4.64 1.24 3.32
CA PHE A 50 4.00 0.05 3.88
C PHE A 50 3.86 -1.06 2.83
N ALA A 51 3.30 -0.75 1.64
CA ALA A 51 3.13 -1.75 0.59
C ALA A 51 4.47 -2.33 0.13
N SER A 52 5.50 -1.50 0.03
CA SER A 52 6.85 -1.94 -0.36
C SER A 52 7.49 -2.78 0.74
N TRP A 53 7.31 -2.40 2.01
CA TRP A 53 7.76 -3.20 3.14
C TRP A 53 7.09 -4.57 3.16
N VAL A 54 5.77 -4.64 3.00
CA VAL A 54 5.02 -5.92 2.96
C VAL A 54 5.53 -6.81 1.82
N ALA A 55 5.64 -6.25 0.62
CA ALA A 55 6.11 -6.98 -0.55
C ALA A 55 7.55 -7.49 -0.35
N LYS A 56 8.45 -6.65 0.19
CA LYS A 56 9.83 -7.03 0.54
C LYS A 56 9.87 -8.18 1.54
N GLN A 57 9.13 -8.09 2.65
CA GLN A 57 9.07 -9.15 3.67
C GLN A 57 8.49 -10.46 3.13
N ALA A 58 7.53 -10.38 2.20
CA ALA A 58 6.93 -11.54 1.56
C ALA A 58 7.78 -12.14 0.40
N GLY A 59 8.91 -11.52 0.07
CA GLY A 59 9.80 -11.96 -1.01
C GLY A 59 9.29 -11.64 -2.42
N TYR A 60 8.58 -10.54 -2.59
CA TYR A 60 8.06 -10.07 -3.88
C TYR A 60 8.81 -8.84 -4.38
N GLU A 61 8.67 -8.55 -5.68
CA GLU A 61 9.05 -7.24 -6.22
C GLU A 61 8.23 -6.13 -5.55
N TYR A 62 8.81 -4.92 -5.47
CA TYR A 62 8.17 -3.78 -4.83
C TYR A 62 8.59 -2.47 -5.48
N SER A 63 7.85 -1.39 -5.19
CA SER A 63 8.22 -0.08 -5.68
C SER A 63 9.34 0.55 -4.83
N ASN A 64 10.40 1.01 -5.48
CA ASN A 64 11.45 1.82 -4.82
C ASN A 64 11.06 3.30 -4.65
N LYS A 65 9.80 3.66 -4.92
CA LYS A 65 9.29 5.04 -4.82
C LYS A 65 8.18 5.11 -3.77
N LEU A 66 8.09 6.25 -3.09
CA LEU A 66 7.07 6.50 -2.08
C LEU A 66 5.72 6.97 -2.66
N THR A 67 5.63 7.18 -3.97
CA THR A 67 4.40 7.65 -4.61
C THR A 67 3.48 6.48 -4.93
N ALA A 68 2.20 6.54 -4.56
CA ALA A 68 1.28 5.44 -4.86
C ALA A 68 1.20 5.09 -6.36
N ARG A 69 1.33 6.08 -7.25
CA ARG A 69 1.27 5.89 -8.71
C ARG A 69 2.46 5.13 -9.30
N SER A 70 3.59 5.03 -8.60
CA SER A 70 4.73 4.25 -9.08
C SER A 70 4.43 2.75 -9.17
N TRP A 71 3.40 2.27 -8.47
CA TRP A 71 2.98 0.87 -8.51
C TRP A 71 2.31 0.47 -9.83
N LEU A 72 1.88 1.42 -10.67
CA LEU A 72 1.36 1.15 -12.01
C LEU A 72 2.40 0.45 -12.92
N THR A 73 3.69 0.56 -12.59
CA THR A 73 4.77 -0.08 -13.34
C THR A 73 5.36 -1.31 -12.64
N VAL A 74 4.80 -1.74 -11.50
CA VAL A 74 5.30 -2.90 -10.72
C VAL A 74 4.43 -4.12 -11.01
N GLY A 75 5.04 -5.30 -11.16
CA GLY A 75 4.30 -6.52 -11.51
C GLY A 75 3.60 -6.46 -12.85
N THR A 76 2.52 -7.20 -12.98
CA THR A 76 1.70 -7.26 -14.19
C THR A 76 0.28 -6.77 -13.94
N SER A 77 -0.28 -6.03 -14.88
CA SER A 77 -1.70 -5.65 -14.83
C SER A 77 -2.59 -6.89 -14.83
N SER A 78 -3.63 -6.88 -14.00
CA SER A 78 -4.58 -7.98 -13.87
C SER A 78 -6.02 -7.50 -14.09
N ASN A 79 -6.73 -8.16 -15.01
CA ASN A 79 -8.16 -7.96 -15.23
C ASN A 79 -9.03 -8.91 -14.38
N LYS A 80 -8.39 -9.84 -13.66
CA LYS A 80 -9.05 -10.82 -12.78
C LYS A 80 -8.37 -10.71 -11.41
N PRO A 81 -8.73 -9.70 -10.62
CA PRO A 81 -7.98 -9.39 -9.41
C PRO A 81 -8.21 -10.45 -8.32
N GLU A 82 -7.13 -10.86 -7.67
CA GLU A 82 -7.14 -11.87 -6.61
C GLU A 82 -6.79 -11.26 -5.25
N PRO A 83 -7.26 -11.82 -4.12
CA PRO A 83 -6.83 -11.37 -2.80
C PRO A 83 -5.30 -11.38 -2.68
N GLY A 84 -4.72 -10.23 -2.30
CA GLY A 84 -3.29 -9.96 -2.24
C GLY A 84 -2.71 -9.21 -3.44
N ASP A 85 -3.46 -9.06 -4.54
CA ASP A 85 -3.06 -8.15 -5.61
C ASP A 85 -2.98 -6.71 -5.09
N VAL A 86 -2.02 -5.96 -5.62
CA VAL A 86 -1.90 -4.54 -5.32
C VAL A 86 -2.95 -3.76 -6.09
N VAL A 87 -3.63 -2.85 -5.41
CA VAL A 87 -4.63 -1.96 -6.00
C VAL A 87 -4.11 -0.55 -5.96
N VAL A 88 -3.99 0.06 -7.14
CA VAL A 88 -3.59 1.46 -7.27
C VAL A 88 -4.84 2.31 -7.47
N LEU A 89 -5.06 3.26 -6.58
CA LEU A 89 -6.18 4.19 -6.63
C LEU A 89 -5.72 5.60 -6.97
N TRP A 90 -6.58 6.38 -7.63
CA TRP A 90 -6.41 7.81 -7.72
C TRP A 90 -6.94 8.54 -6.48
N ARG A 91 -6.38 9.72 -6.20
CA ARG A 91 -6.87 10.71 -5.22
C ARG A 91 -7.08 12.04 -5.93
N GLU A 92 -8.09 12.79 -5.50
CA GLU A 92 -8.57 14.05 -6.11
C GLU A 92 -9.12 13.88 -7.53
N SER A 93 -8.29 13.47 -8.50
CA SER A 93 -8.70 13.19 -9.88
C SER A 93 -7.91 12.05 -10.51
N PRO A 94 -8.44 11.37 -11.55
CA PRO A 94 -7.72 10.32 -12.27
C PRO A 94 -6.37 10.78 -12.84
N ASN A 95 -6.32 12.03 -13.31
CA ASN A 95 -5.15 12.67 -13.93
C ASN A 95 -4.15 13.26 -12.93
N SER A 96 -4.50 13.34 -11.63
CA SER A 96 -3.59 13.80 -10.59
C SER A 96 -2.51 12.76 -10.29
N TRP A 97 -1.30 13.21 -9.96
CA TRP A 97 -0.23 12.34 -9.46
C TRP A 97 -0.57 11.72 -8.09
N LYS A 98 -1.51 12.31 -7.35
CA LYS A 98 -1.93 11.81 -6.05
C LYS A 98 -2.68 10.48 -6.19
N GLY A 99 -2.44 9.59 -5.24
CA GLY A 99 -3.03 8.26 -5.26
C GLY A 99 -2.99 7.57 -3.91
N HIS A 100 -3.44 6.32 -3.90
CA HIS A 100 -3.34 5.41 -2.78
C HIS A 100 -2.98 4.02 -3.29
N VAL A 101 -2.24 3.26 -2.50
CA VAL A 101 -1.86 1.89 -2.82
C VAL A 101 -2.09 1.00 -1.61
N ALA A 102 -2.68 -0.17 -1.84
CA ALA A 102 -3.00 -1.15 -0.81
C ALA A 102 -3.23 -2.54 -1.42
N PHE A 103 -3.33 -3.58 -0.59
CA PHE A 103 -3.56 -4.95 -1.03
C PHE A 103 -5.06 -5.26 -1.05
N LEU A 104 -5.52 -5.94 -2.10
CA LEU A 104 -6.90 -6.37 -2.24
C LEU A 104 -7.24 -7.46 -1.23
N ILE A 105 -8.30 -7.29 -0.45
CA ILE A 105 -8.88 -8.35 0.39
C ILE A 105 -10.04 -9.01 -0.34
N LYS A 106 -10.96 -8.18 -0.85
CA LYS A 106 -12.11 -8.63 -1.64
C LYS A 106 -12.66 -7.48 -2.47
N GLU A 107 -13.45 -7.81 -3.48
CA GLU A 107 -14.25 -6.85 -4.21
C GLU A 107 -15.75 -7.15 -4.13
N SER A 108 -16.54 -6.13 -4.41
CA SER A 108 -17.99 -6.17 -4.58
C SER A 108 -18.36 -5.40 -5.84
N LYS A 109 -19.65 -5.37 -6.19
CA LYS A 109 -20.11 -4.62 -7.38
C LYS A 109 -19.67 -3.15 -7.41
N ARG A 110 -19.59 -2.48 -6.24
CA ARG A 110 -19.33 -1.03 -6.15
C ARG A 110 -18.03 -0.67 -5.42
N TYR A 111 -17.47 -1.58 -4.64
CA TYR A 111 -16.34 -1.28 -3.75
C TYR A 111 -15.26 -2.35 -3.82
N VAL A 112 -14.02 -1.90 -3.64
CA VAL A 112 -12.87 -2.74 -3.30
C VAL A 112 -12.53 -2.56 -1.83
N TYR A 113 -12.25 -3.66 -1.13
CA TYR A 113 -11.86 -3.67 0.27
C TYR A 113 -10.37 -3.90 0.34
N LEU A 114 -9.63 -2.92 0.84
CA LEU A 114 -8.19 -2.88 0.75
C LEU A 114 -7.54 -2.86 2.13
N LEU A 115 -6.55 -3.72 2.31
CA LEU A 115 -5.64 -3.71 3.46
C LEU A 115 -4.41 -2.89 3.11
N GLY A 116 -4.22 -1.77 3.80
CA GLY A 116 -3.16 -0.83 3.49
C GLY A 116 -2.78 0.07 4.65
N GLY A 117 -1.60 0.64 4.55
CA GLY A 117 -1.12 1.70 5.43
C GLY A 117 -1.73 3.06 5.09
N ASN A 118 -1.62 4.00 6.03
CA ASN A 118 -2.13 5.37 5.92
C ASN A 118 -3.64 5.48 5.62
N GLN A 119 -4.44 4.51 6.07
CA GLN A 119 -5.90 4.51 5.86
C GLN A 119 -6.59 5.16 7.06
N GLY A 120 -6.51 6.49 7.14
CA GLY A 120 -6.85 7.24 8.36
C GLY A 120 -5.74 7.08 9.40
N ASN A 121 -4.50 7.34 8.97
CA ASN A 121 -3.29 7.31 9.79
C ASN A 121 -3.04 5.97 10.49
N SER A 122 -3.52 4.88 9.89
CA SER A 122 -3.36 3.52 10.41
C SER A 122 -3.25 2.47 9.30
N VAL A 123 -2.69 1.31 9.64
CA VAL A 123 -2.85 0.08 8.88
C VAL A 123 -4.21 -0.50 9.22
N SER A 124 -5.10 -0.55 8.25
CA SER A 124 -6.46 -1.04 8.44
C SER A 124 -7.03 -1.63 7.15
N ILE A 125 -8.27 -2.13 7.20
CA ILE A 125 -9.03 -2.51 6.01
C ILE A 125 -10.08 -1.43 5.76
N LYS A 126 -10.09 -0.84 4.56
CA LYS A 126 -11.10 0.16 4.17
C LYS A 126 -11.71 -0.13 2.81
N ALA A 127 -12.96 0.26 2.66
CA ALA A 127 -13.69 0.20 1.40
C ALA A 127 -13.42 1.46 0.58
N TYR A 128 -13.10 1.28 -0.70
CA TYR A 128 -12.94 2.35 -1.67
C TYR A 128 -13.88 2.12 -2.86
N PRO A 129 -14.51 3.17 -3.42
CA PRO A 129 -15.29 3.04 -4.64
C PRO A 129 -14.47 2.45 -5.77
N LYS A 130 -15.01 1.46 -6.50
CA LYS A 130 -14.31 0.79 -7.61
C LYS A 130 -13.92 1.78 -8.72
N LYS A 131 -14.69 2.86 -8.91
CA LYS A 131 -14.37 3.98 -9.82
C LYS A 131 -13.04 4.70 -9.52
N ARG A 132 -12.50 4.52 -8.31
CA ARG A 132 -11.20 5.07 -7.91
C ARG A 132 -10.02 4.21 -8.33
N VAL A 133 -10.27 2.97 -8.73
CA VAL A 133 -9.22 2.04 -9.16
C VAL A 133 -8.69 2.48 -10.52
N LEU A 134 -7.37 2.53 -10.61
CA LEU A 134 -6.65 2.73 -11.86
C LEU A 134 -6.27 1.36 -12.43
N GLU A 135 -5.59 0.54 -11.63
CA GLU A 135 -5.16 -0.79 -12.01
C GLU A 135 -5.08 -1.73 -10.80
N TYR A 136 -5.22 -3.02 -11.08
CA TYR A 136 -4.83 -4.12 -10.21
C TYR A 136 -3.51 -4.68 -10.71
N ARG A 137 -2.58 -4.93 -9.81
CA ARG A 137 -1.21 -5.35 -10.12
C ARG A 137 -0.89 -6.62 -9.36
N LYS A 138 -0.58 -7.68 -10.11
CA LYS A 138 -0.09 -8.94 -9.57
C LYS A 138 1.43 -8.88 -9.45
N LEU A 139 1.93 -8.95 -8.22
CA LEU A 139 3.37 -8.91 -7.95
C LEU A 139 4.04 -10.24 -8.31
N ARG A 140 5.25 -10.18 -8.87
CA ARG A 140 6.10 -11.35 -9.10
C ARG A 140 6.92 -11.63 -7.85
N LYS A 141 7.08 -12.92 -7.55
CA LYS A 141 7.95 -13.37 -6.47
C LYS A 141 9.40 -13.22 -6.92
N ASN A 142 10.27 -12.76 -6.04
CA ASN A 142 11.71 -12.79 -6.27
C ASN A 142 12.14 -14.26 -6.29
N GLY A 143 12.92 -14.63 -7.32
CA GLY A 143 13.40 -16.01 -7.54
C GLY A 143 14.27 -16.52 -6.40
#